data_AF-A0AAP6HHR1-F1
#
_entry.id   AF-A0AAP6HHR1-F1
#
_cell.length_a   1.000
_cell.length_b   1.000
_cell.length_c   1.000
_cell.angle_alpha   90.00
_cell.angle_beta   90.00
_cell.angle_gamma   90.00
#
_symmetry.space_group_name_H-M   'P 1'
#
loop_
_entity.id
_entity.type
_entity.pdbx_description
1 polymer ?
#
loop_
_entity_poly.entity_id
_entity_poly.type
_entity_poly.pdbx_seq_one_letter_code
_entity_poly.pdbx_strand_id
1 'polypeptide(L)'
;MYWILEVLKIVTPTIAVIVSAIVSTIVLSRKIRQELKGNIERQKYEDILHAHKQMYRLLAYMTDQDNPKNLLKWEVSKGQKHKIHYISRANAQAFLRELPELFYGEGCGLFLSKEIADKFFEYRSIVYKLLLAEQNSTEAEFRLKNEEVATRMKELHQELSKSIRQCLKIEQRDLRAL
;
A
#
# COMPACT_ATOMS: atom_id res chain seq x y z
N MET A 1 10.02 -38.03 -65.86
CA MET A 1 10.61 -36.78 -65.32
C MET A 1 9.58 -35.64 -65.18
N TYR A 2 8.57 -35.52 -66.06
CA TYR A 2 7.54 -34.47 -65.99
C TYR A 2 6.60 -34.53 -64.76
N TRP A 3 6.15 -35.72 -64.36
CA TRP A 3 5.25 -35.90 -63.21
C TRP A 3 5.84 -35.45 -61.86
N ILE A 4 7.16 -35.57 -61.68
CA ILE A 4 7.84 -35.18 -60.44
C ILE A 4 7.81 -33.66 -60.28
N LEU A 5 7.99 -32.92 -61.38
CA LEU A 5 7.92 -31.45 -61.39
C LEU A 5 6.50 -30.93 -61.12
N GLU A 6 5.48 -31.67 -61.58
CA GLU A 6 4.08 -31.31 -61.40
C GLU A 6 3.59 -31.56 -59.97
N VAL A 7 3.99 -32.68 -59.36
CA VAL A 7 3.75 -32.97 -57.94
C VAL A 7 4.50 -31.97 -57.05
N LEU A 8 5.75 -31.60 -57.39
CA LEU A 8 6.53 -30.63 -56.62
C LEU A 8 5.87 -29.23 -56.61
N LYS A 9 5.26 -28.80 -57.72
CA LYS A 9 4.51 -27.53 -57.82
C LYS A 9 3.28 -27.48 -56.91
N ILE A 10 2.66 -28.62 -56.61
CA ILE A 10 1.46 -28.70 -55.75
C ILE A 10 1.87 -28.83 -54.28
N VAL A 11 2.90 -29.64 -53.98
CA VAL A 11 3.31 -29.92 -52.59
C VAL A 11 4.03 -28.73 -51.94
N THR A 12 4.82 -27.96 -52.71
CA THR A 12 5.57 -26.80 -52.20
C THR A 12 4.69 -25.68 -51.60
N PRO A 13 3.61 -25.19 -52.24
CA PRO A 13 2.74 -24.18 -51.64
C PRO A 13 1.97 -24.72 -50.43
N THR A 14 1.58 -26.00 -50.42
CA THR A 14 0.90 -26.61 -49.26
C THR A 14 1.81 -26.64 -48.04
N ILE A 15 3.08 -27.05 -48.21
CA ILE A 15 4.08 -27.00 -47.13
C ILE A 15 4.30 -25.56 -46.67
N ALA A 16 4.39 -24.59 -47.60
CA ALA A 16 4.57 -23.17 -47.24
C ALA A 16 3.40 -22.63 -46.41
N VAL A 17 2.15 -22.98 -46.74
CA VAL A 17 0.96 -22.59 -45.96
C VAL A 17 0.99 -23.20 -44.56
N ILE A 18 1.35 -24.49 -44.44
CA ILE A 18 1.45 -25.17 -43.14
C ILE A 18 2.56 -24.52 -42.28
N VAL A 19 3.74 -24.29 -42.85
CA VAL A 19 4.85 -23.63 -42.15
C VAL A 19 4.46 -22.21 -41.75
N SER A 20 3.80 -21.46 -42.64
CA SER A 20 3.29 -20.12 -42.33
C SER A 20 2.30 -20.15 -41.15
N ALA A 21 1.34 -21.08 -41.15
CA ALA A 21 0.38 -21.23 -40.05
C ALA A 21 1.07 -21.58 -38.72
N ILE A 22 2.07 -22.47 -38.74
CA ILE A 22 2.87 -22.83 -37.55
C ILE A 22 3.66 -21.61 -37.05
N VAL A 23 4.34 -20.90 -37.93
CA VAL A 23 5.10 -19.69 -37.57
C VAL A 23 4.16 -18.62 -37.01
N SER A 24 3.01 -18.37 -37.65
CA SER A 24 2.02 -17.41 -37.18
C SER A 24 1.50 -17.74 -35.78
N THR A 25 1.17 -19.00 -35.50
CA THR A 25 0.71 -19.41 -34.15
C THR A 25 1.79 -19.24 -33.09
N ILE A 26 3.05 -19.53 -33.40
CA ILE A 26 4.18 -19.29 -32.49
C ILE A 26 4.34 -17.78 -32.21
N VAL A 27 4.29 -16.94 -33.24
CA VAL A 27 4.42 -15.48 -33.09
C VAL A 27 3.27 -14.90 -32.28
N LEU A 28 2.02 -15.29 -32.57
CA LEU A 28 0.84 -14.89 -31.80
C LEU A 28 0.95 -15.31 -30.33
N SER A 29 1.36 -16.56 -30.08
CA SER A 29 1.56 -17.07 -28.72
C SER A 29 2.64 -16.28 -27.96
N ARG A 30 3.73 -15.90 -28.64
CA ARG A 30 4.77 -15.05 -28.05
C ARG A 30 4.25 -13.66 -27.71
N LYS A 31 3.48 -13.04 -28.61
CA LYS A 31 2.87 -11.72 -28.40
C LYS A 31 1.91 -11.73 -27.21
N ILE A 32 1.02 -12.71 -27.15
CA ILE A 32 0.08 -12.87 -26.02
C ILE A 32 0.83 -13.05 -24.70
N ARG A 33 1.89 -13.87 -24.67
CA ARG A 33 2.72 -14.04 -23.45
C ARG A 33 3.39 -12.74 -23.02
N GLN A 34 3.87 -11.93 -23.97
CA GLN A 34 4.46 -10.62 -23.68
C GLN A 34 3.42 -9.64 -23.13
N GLU A 35 2.24 -9.57 -23.74
CA GLU A 35 1.12 -8.74 -23.27
C GLU A 35 0.65 -9.16 -21.87
N LEU A 36 0.48 -10.47 -21.63
CA LEU A 36 0.13 -11.00 -20.31
C LEU A 36 1.19 -10.64 -19.28
N LYS A 37 2.48 -10.79 -19.61
CA LYS A 37 3.57 -10.42 -18.71
C LYS A 37 3.52 -8.92 -18.37
N GLY A 38 3.35 -8.06 -19.38
CA GLY A 38 3.23 -6.62 -19.18
C GLY A 38 2.01 -6.24 -18.34
N ASN A 39 0.86 -6.90 -18.55
CA ASN A 39 -0.35 -6.67 -17.76
C ASN A 39 -0.18 -7.11 -16.31
N ILE A 40 0.46 -8.25 -16.05
CA ILE A 40 0.75 -8.73 -14.70
C ILE A 40 1.71 -7.77 -13.98
N GLU A 41 2.76 -7.31 -14.66
CA GLU A 41 3.69 -6.33 -14.10
C GLU A 41 2.96 -5.03 -13.75
N ARG A 42 2.15 -4.50 -14.67
CA ARG A 42 1.33 -3.31 -14.42
C ARG A 42 0.37 -3.48 -13.25
N GLN A 43 -0.35 -4.59 -13.18
CA GLN A 43 -1.26 -4.88 -12.07
C GLN A 43 -0.51 -4.90 -10.74
N LYS A 44 0.65 -5.57 -10.70
CA LYS A 44 1.50 -5.60 -9.51
C LYS A 44 1.90 -4.19 -9.06
N TYR A 45 2.28 -3.31 -9.99
CA TYR A 45 2.59 -1.92 -9.66
C TYR A 45 1.37 -1.15 -9.14
N GLU A 46 0.21 -1.34 -9.75
CA GLU A 46 -1.04 -0.72 -9.31
C GLU A 46 -1.42 -1.16 -7.89
N ASP A 47 -1.26 -2.45 -7.57
CA ASP A 47 -1.49 -3.01 -6.24
C ASP A 47 -0.50 -2.46 -5.20
N ILE A 48 0.79 -2.37 -5.54
CA ILE A 48 1.82 -1.76 -4.67
C ILE A 48 1.49 -0.30 -4.40
N LEU A 49 1.16 0.47 -5.45
CA LEU A 49 0.81 1.88 -5.32
C LEU A 49 -0.47 2.06 -4.48
N HIS A 50 -1.45 1.17 -4.66
CA HIS A 50 -2.67 1.15 -3.87
C HIS A 50 -2.35 0.95 -2.38
N ALA A 51 -1.57 -0.08 -2.04
CA ALA A 51 -1.19 -0.37 -0.66
C ALA A 51 -0.49 0.82 0.02
N HIS A 52 0.48 1.43 -0.65
CA HIS A 52 1.19 2.60 -0.11
C HIS A 52 0.28 3.82 0.06
N LYS A 53 -0.70 4.04 -0.83
CA LYS A 53 -1.71 5.09 -0.67
C LYS A 53 -2.61 4.85 0.53
N GLN A 54 -3.06 3.60 0.74
CA GLN A 54 -3.88 3.26 1.92
C GLN A 54 -3.09 3.45 3.22
N MET A 55 -1.81 3.07 3.25
CA MET A 55 -0.95 3.34 4.40
C MET A 55 -0.73 4.84 4.63
N TYR A 56 -0.53 5.61 3.56
CA TYR A 56 -0.45 7.07 3.67
C TYR A 56 -1.72 7.67 4.27
N ARG A 57 -2.91 7.14 3.91
CA ARG A 57 -4.19 7.56 4.48
C ARG A 57 -4.25 7.34 6.00
N LEU A 58 -3.68 6.24 6.51
CA LEU A 58 -3.64 5.96 7.94
C LEU A 58 -2.79 6.94 8.74
N LEU A 59 -1.83 7.64 8.11
CA LEU A 59 -1.05 8.69 8.76
C LEU A 59 -1.93 9.86 9.24
N ALA A 60 -3.12 10.05 8.67
CA ALA A 60 -4.08 11.07 9.12
C ALA A 60 -4.52 10.87 10.58
N TYR A 61 -4.55 9.61 11.06
CA TYR A 61 -4.79 9.32 12.48
C TYR A 61 -3.59 9.69 13.36
N MET A 62 -2.39 9.60 12.81
CA MET A 62 -1.14 9.64 13.57
C MET A 62 -0.55 11.04 13.72
N THR A 63 -0.95 11.97 12.84
CA THR A 63 -0.45 13.35 12.87
C THR A 63 -1.01 14.13 14.07
N ASP A 64 -0.22 15.07 14.57
CA ASP A 64 -0.62 16.06 15.59
C ASP A 64 -1.13 17.37 14.97
N GLN A 65 -1.24 17.41 13.64
CA GLN A 65 -1.91 18.48 12.91
C GLN A 65 -3.43 18.30 12.97
N ASP A 66 -4.13 19.42 13.02
CA ASP A 66 -5.59 19.40 13.10
C ASP A 66 -6.20 18.82 11.82
N ASN A 67 -6.97 17.75 11.98
CA ASN A 67 -7.75 17.13 10.91
C ASN A 67 -8.86 16.25 11.51
N PRO A 68 -9.93 15.92 10.76
CA PRO A 68 -11.07 15.18 11.31
C PRO A 68 -10.74 13.79 11.89
N LYS A 69 -9.64 13.17 11.43
CA LYS A 69 -9.21 11.83 11.83
C LYS A 69 -8.10 11.83 12.89
N ASN A 70 -7.56 13.00 13.28
CA ASN A 70 -6.43 13.02 14.21
C ASN A 70 -6.80 12.34 15.54
N LEU A 71 -5.92 11.45 15.98
CA LEU A 71 -6.11 10.76 17.24
C LEU A 71 -5.55 11.60 18.39
N LEU A 72 -4.34 12.16 18.19
CA LEU A 72 -3.64 12.98 19.18
C LEU A 72 -3.99 14.46 18.98
N LYS A 73 -4.83 14.98 19.87
CA LYS A 73 -5.18 16.41 19.93
C LYS A 73 -4.30 17.13 20.94
N TRP A 74 -4.21 18.44 20.82
CA TRP A 74 -3.50 19.27 21.79
C TRP A 74 -4.17 20.62 21.98
N GLU A 75 -4.09 21.13 23.19
CA GLU A 75 -4.53 22.48 23.55
C GLU A 75 -3.42 23.20 24.31
N VAL A 76 -3.35 24.52 24.16
CA VAL A 76 -2.50 25.38 24.99
C VAL A 76 -3.40 26.05 26.01
N SER A 77 -3.27 25.66 27.27
CA SER A 77 -4.04 26.29 28.35
C SER A 77 -3.65 27.75 28.50
N LYS A 78 -4.62 28.64 28.75
CA LYS A 78 -4.38 30.07 28.93
C LYS A 78 -3.37 30.30 30.06
N GLY A 79 -2.20 30.80 29.71
CA GLY A 79 -1.11 31.10 30.67
C GLY A 79 -0.06 30.01 30.85
N GLN A 80 -0.20 28.83 30.22
CA GLN A 80 0.82 27.77 30.25
C GLN A 80 1.56 27.67 28.90
N LYS A 81 2.88 27.46 28.96
CA LYS A 81 3.71 27.18 27.76
C LYS A 81 3.60 25.72 27.27
N HIS A 82 3.03 24.82 28.07
CA HIS A 82 3.04 23.38 27.80
C HIS A 82 1.73 22.95 27.13
N LYS A 83 1.84 22.09 26.12
CA LYS A 83 0.70 21.53 25.38
C LYS A 83 0.09 20.40 26.20
N ILE A 84 -1.21 20.49 26.47
CA ILE A 84 -1.96 19.37 27.06
C ILE A 84 -2.43 18.50 25.91
N HIS A 85 -2.11 17.21 25.97
CA HIS A 85 -2.45 16.24 24.94
C HIS A 85 -3.73 15.47 25.30
N TYR A 86 -4.59 15.25 24.32
CA TYR A 86 -5.82 14.48 24.44
C TYR A 86 -5.87 13.41 23.35
N ILE A 87 -6.58 12.31 23.64
CA ILE A 87 -6.80 11.22 22.71
C ILE A 87 -8.28 11.16 22.37
N SER A 88 -8.61 11.28 21.08
CA SER A 88 -9.98 11.03 20.60
C SER A 88 -10.28 9.54 20.60
N ARG A 89 -11.25 9.13 21.41
CA ARG A 89 -11.65 7.72 21.51
C ARG A 89 -12.22 7.18 20.21
N ALA A 90 -13.09 7.95 19.55
CA ALA A 90 -13.70 7.54 18.29
C ALA A 90 -12.64 7.29 17.20
N ASN A 91 -11.66 8.21 17.08
CA ASN A 91 -10.59 8.08 16.10
C ASN A 91 -9.61 6.96 16.47
N ALA A 92 -9.34 6.74 17.75
CA ALA A 92 -8.55 5.59 18.21
C ALA A 92 -9.20 4.25 17.86
N GLN A 93 -10.51 4.10 18.12
CA GLN A 93 -11.25 2.89 17.75
C GLN A 93 -11.31 2.70 16.24
N ALA A 94 -11.54 3.78 15.48
CA ALA A 94 -11.53 3.73 14.02
C ALA A 94 -10.16 3.27 13.48
N PHE A 95 -9.06 3.80 14.01
CA PHE A 95 -7.71 3.38 13.63
C PHE A 95 -7.45 1.90 13.94
N LEU A 96 -7.82 1.43 15.14
CA LEU A 96 -7.63 0.03 15.53
C LEU A 96 -8.41 -0.96 14.65
N ARG A 97 -9.53 -0.52 14.06
CA ARG A 97 -10.34 -1.29 13.12
C ARG A 97 -9.82 -1.19 11.68
N GLU A 98 -9.52 0.01 11.20
CA GLU A 98 -9.08 0.25 9.82
C GLU A 98 -7.72 -0.37 9.51
N LEU A 99 -6.75 -0.31 10.44
CA LEU A 99 -5.41 -0.83 10.17
C LEU A 99 -5.41 -2.35 9.84
N PRO A 100 -5.99 -3.25 10.67
CA PRO A 100 -6.05 -4.68 10.33
C PRO A 100 -6.88 -4.97 9.07
N GLU A 101 -7.96 -4.23 8.85
CA GLU A 101 -8.81 -4.40 7.67
C GLU A 101 -8.02 -4.12 6.39
N LEU A 102 -7.32 -2.99 6.32
CA LEU A 102 -6.47 -2.64 5.19
C LEU A 102 -5.29 -3.63 5.06
N PHE A 103 -4.66 -3.97 6.18
CA PHE A 103 -3.43 -4.75 6.17
C PHE A 103 -3.67 -6.22 5.77
N TYR A 104 -4.65 -6.87 6.41
CA TYR A 104 -4.95 -8.29 6.21
C TYR A 104 -6.17 -8.52 5.32
N GLY A 105 -7.24 -7.74 5.49
CA GLY A 105 -8.49 -7.91 4.73
C GLY A 105 -8.33 -7.52 3.27
N GLU A 106 -7.78 -6.34 3.00
CA GLU A 106 -7.50 -5.84 1.63
C GLU A 106 -6.12 -6.29 1.11
N GLY A 107 -5.33 -7.02 1.92
CA GLY A 107 -4.02 -7.54 1.51
C GLY A 107 -2.93 -6.48 1.31
N CYS A 108 -3.14 -5.23 1.71
CA CYS A 108 -2.15 -4.16 1.54
C CYS A 108 -0.83 -4.49 2.26
N GLY A 109 -0.88 -5.29 3.34
CA GLY A 109 0.29 -5.72 4.10
C GLY A 109 1.32 -6.52 3.28
N LEU A 110 0.88 -7.20 2.21
CA LEU A 110 1.78 -7.98 1.33
C LEU A 110 2.79 -7.11 0.58
N PHE A 111 2.48 -5.82 0.41
CA PHE A 111 3.28 -4.89 -0.38
C PHE A 111 4.06 -3.89 0.48
N LEU A 112 4.09 -4.08 1.80
CA LEU A 112 4.79 -3.22 2.74
C LEU A 112 6.08 -3.88 3.20
N SER A 113 7.11 -3.06 3.42
CA SER A 113 8.30 -3.54 4.10
C SER A 113 7.96 -3.92 5.54
N LYS A 114 8.69 -4.90 6.08
CA LYS A 114 8.55 -5.30 7.48
C LYS A 114 8.71 -4.12 8.44
N GLU A 115 9.65 -3.20 8.15
CA GLU A 115 9.87 -2.01 8.97
C GLU A 115 8.65 -1.09 9.03
N ILE A 116 7.96 -0.86 7.90
CA ILE A 116 6.74 -0.04 7.86
C ILE A 116 5.62 -0.76 8.63
N ALA A 117 5.47 -2.06 8.42
CA ALA A 117 4.46 -2.86 9.11
C ALA A 117 4.68 -2.82 10.63
N ASP A 118 5.89 -3.09 11.10
CA ASP A 118 6.25 -3.12 12.52
C ASP A 118 5.94 -1.77 13.18
N LYS A 119 6.24 -0.63 12.54
CA LYS A 119 5.94 0.71 13.06
C LYS A 119 4.44 1.00 13.16
N PHE A 120 3.64 0.57 12.17
CA PHE A 120 2.18 0.70 12.27
C PHE A 120 1.62 -0.13 13.44
N PHE A 121 2.11 -1.36 13.63
CA PHE A 121 1.66 -2.22 14.71
C PHE A 121 2.21 -1.80 16.09
N GLU A 122 3.38 -1.16 16.13
CA GLU A 122 3.87 -0.48 17.33
C GLU A 122 2.92 0.66 17.73
N TYR A 123 2.57 1.54 16.79
CA TYR A 123 1.60 2.61 17.04
C TYR A 123 0.24 2.04 17.46
N ARG A 124 -0.24 0.98 16.79
CA ARG A 124 -1.47 0.26 17.16
C ARG A 124 -1.42 -0.26 18.60
N SER A 125 -0.29 -0.82 19.02
CA SER A 125 -0.09 -1.32 20.39
C SER A 125 -0.20 -0.19 21.41
N ILE A 126 0.39 0.97 21.12
CA ILE A 126 0.26 2.17 21.96
C ILE A 126 -1.22 2.59 22.08
N VAL A 127 -1.91 2.76 20.96
CA VAL A 127 -3.32 3.17 20.93
C VAL A 127 -4.21 2.18 21.69
N TYR A 128 -3.99 0.89 21.50
CA TYR A 128 -4.75 -0.15 22.20
C TYR A 128 -4.55 -0.09 23.72
N LYS A 129 -3.30 0.07 24.18
CA LYS A 129 -3.00 0.23 25.62
C LYS A 129 -3.66 1.47 26.22
N LEU A 130 -3.68 2.59 25.48
CA LEU A 130 -4.34 3.82 25.92
C LEU A 130 -5.85 3.62 26.09
N LEU A 131 -6.52 2.95 25.14
CA LEU A 131 -7.95 2.65 25.25
C LEU A 131 -8.26 1.66 26.38
N LEU A 132 -7.40 0.67 26.61
CA LEU A 132 -7.56 -0.26 27.74
C LEU A 132 -7.44 0.45 29.10
N ALA A 133 -6.48 1.37 29.24
CA ALA A 133 -6.29 2.14 30.46
C ALA A 133 -7.52 2.99 30.81
N GLU A 134 -8.27 3.44 29.80
CA GLU A 134 -9.45 4.29 29.94
C GLU A 134 -10.77 3.55 29.66
N GLN A 135 -10.77 2.21 29.72
CA GLN A 135 -11.93 1.37 29.33
C GLN A 135 -13.22 1.67 30.11
N ASN A 136 -13.09 2.16 31.35
CA ASN A 136 -14.22 2.48 32.23
C ASN A 136 -14.75 3.91 32.06
N SER A 137 -13.99 4.79 31.39
CA SER A 137 -14.45 6.13 31.06
C SER A 137 -15.48 6.05 29.93
N THR A 138 -16.45 6.96 29.86
CA THR A 138 -17.35 7.15 28.71
C THR A 138 -17.05 8.43 27.94
N GLU A 139 -15.95 9.11 28.29
CA GLU A 139 -15.59 10.39 27.68
C GLU A 139 -15.22 10.20 26.20
N ALA A 140 -15.64 11.14 25.36
CA ALA A 140 -15.31 11.16 23.95
C ALA A 140 -13.80 11.36 23.71
N GLU A 141 -13.15 12.08 24.62
CA GLU A 141 -11.73 12.37 24.63
C GLU A 141 -11.19 12.25 26.04
N PHE A 142 -9.98 11.72 26.18
CA PHE A 142 -9.33 11.60 27.49
C PHE A 142 -7.93 12.21 27.45
N ARG A 143 -7.53 12.80 28.57
CA ARG A 143 -6.22 13.45 28.70
C ARG A 143 -5.10 12.41 28.72
N LEU A 144 -4.11 12.60 27.86
CA LEU A 144 -2.89 11.80 27.87
C LEU A 144 -1.99 12.27 29.03
N LYS A 145 -1.83 11.41 30.03
CA LYS A 145 -1.04 11.72 31.23
C LYS A 145 0.47 11.59 31.03
N ASN A 146 0.89 10.76 30.07
CA ASN A 146 2.30 10.48 29.80
C ASN A 146 2.75 11.21 28.51
N GLU A 147 3.59 12.24 28.67
CA GLU A 147 4.14 13.01 27.55
C GLU A 147 5.15 12.21 26.70
N GLU A 148 5.85 11.22 27.26
CA GLU A 148 6.76 10.35 26.50
C GLU A 148 6.00 9.55 25.44
N VAL A 149 4.78 9.10 25.78
CA VAL A 149 3.90 8.41 24.83
C VAL A 149 3.50 9.34 23.69
N ALA A 150 3.18 10.60 23.99
CA ALA A 150 2.85 11.60 22.97
C ALA A 150 4.03 11.83 22.01
N THR A 151 5.24 11.92 22.58
CA THR A 151 6.49 12.10 21.81
C THR A 151 6.74 10.88 20.92
N ARG A 152 6.66 9.66 21.46
CA ARG A 152 6.84 8.43 20.66
C ARG A 152 5.82 8.31 19.53
N MET A 153 4.56 8.67 19.77
CA MET A 153 3.52 8.69 18.74
C MET A 153 3.86 9.65 17.59
N LYS A 154 4.42 10.84 17.90
CA LYS A 154 4.87 11.81 16.88
C LYS A 154 6.09 11.32 16.11
N GLU A 155 7.06 10.71 16.79
CA GLU A 155 8.24 10.11 16.16
C GLU A 155 7.82 9.03 15.16
N LEU A 156 6.94 8.10 15.57
CA LEU A 156 6.41 7.05 14.70
C LEU A 156 5.72 7.64 13.46
N HIS A 157 4.93 8.71 13.62
CA HIS A 157 4.33 9.40 12.49
C HIS A 157 5.38 9.98 11.52
N GLN A 158 6.43 10.62 12.05
CA GLN A 158 7.49 11.21 11.23
C GLN A 158 8.30 10.14 10.49
N GLU A 159 8.66 9.06 11.18
CA GLU A 159 9.38 7.92 10.62
C GLU A 159 8.56 7.27 9.51
N LEU A 160 7.29 6.93 9.77
CA LEU A 160 6.41 6.32 8.77
C LEU A 160 6.15 7.25 7.59
N SER A 161 5.91 8.54 7.83
CA SER A 161 5.73 9.54 6.78
C SER A 161 6.94 9.59 5.84
N LYS A 162 8.16 9.52 6.40
CA LYS A 162 9.40 9.51 5.62
C LYS A 162 9.52 8.21 4.82
N SER A 163 9.36 7.06 5.45
CA SER A 163 9.48 5.75 4.79
C SER A 163 8.48 5.58 3.65
N ILE A 164 7.20 5.90 3.88
CA ILE A 164 6.15 5.79 2.86
C ILE A 164 6.41 6.72 1.67
N ARG A 165 6.84 7.97 1.92
CA ARG A 165 7.18 8.91 0.83
C ARG A 165 8.38 8.45 0.02
N GLN A 166 9.38 7.82 0.66
CA GLN A 166 10.53 7.27 -0.05
C GLN A 166 10.11 6.11 -0.96
N CYS A 167 9.30 5.17 -0.46
CA CYS A 167 8.75 4.08 -1.26
C CYS A 167 7.94 4.61 -2.45
N LEU A 168 7.00 5.54 -2.22
CA LEU A 168 6.20 6.13 -3.30
C LEU A 168 7.04 6.83 -4.38
N LYS A 169 8.14 7.51 -4.00
CA LYS A 169 9.05 8.14 -4.96
C LYS A 169 9.83 7.13 -5.80
N ILE A 170 10.27 6.02 -5.18
CA ILE A 170 10.97 4.93 -5.88
C ILE A 170 10.01 4.31 -6.90
N GLU A 171 8.80 3.95 -6.46
CA GLU A 171 7.79 3.35 -7.35
C GLU A 171 7.39 4.29 -8.50
N GLN A 172 7.24 5.60 -8.25
CA GLN A 172 6.97 6.58 -9.31
C GLN A 172 8.10 6.70 -10.33
N ARG A 173 9.36 6.53 -9.90
CA ARG A 173 10.51 6.56 -10.80
C ARG A 173 10.52 5.32 -11.68
N ASP A 174 10.28 4.15 -11.09
CA ASP A 174 10.26 2.89 -11.85
C ASP A 174 9.12 2.87 -12.87
N LEU A 175 7.94 3.45 -12.53
CA LEU A 175 6.84 3.67 -13.47
C LEU A 175 7.20 4.56 -14.68
N ARG A 176 8.13 5.51 -14.51
CA ARG A 176 8.60 6.36 -15.63
C ARG A 176 9.67 5.70 -16.48
N ALA A 177 10.27 4.61 -16.00
CA ALA A 177 11.34 3.89 -16.69
C ALA A 177 10.82 2.72 -17.54
N LEU A 178 9.56 2.34 -17.36
CA LEU A 178 8.82 1.37 -18.17
C LEU A 178 8.15 2.05 -19.37
#